data_AF-A0A3M6FKM1-F1
#
_entry.id   AF-A0A3M6FKM1-F1
#
_cell.length_a   1.000
_cell.length_b   1.000
_cell.length_c   1.000
_cell.angle_alpha   90.00
_cell.angle_beta   90.00
_cell.angle_gamma   90.00
#
_symmetry.space_group_name_H-M   'P 1'
#
loop_
_entity.id
_entity.type
_entity.pdbx_description
1 polymer ?
#
loop_
_entity_poly.entity_id
_entity_poly.type
_entity_poly.pdbx_seq_one_letter_code
_entity_poly.pdbx_strand_id
1 'polypeptide(L)' 'MPVGFLTQEQRDGFGRYVDPPSREELERYFHLSDDDHKALLPLRGEHNRLDA' A
#
# COMPACT_ATOMS: atom_id res chain seq x y z
N MET A 1 -21.59 -19.21 -3.99
CA MET A 1 -20.41 -20.11 -4.10
C MET A 1 -19.17 -19.28 -3.80
N PRO A 2 -18.45 -19.47 -2.69
CA PRO A 2 -17.20 -18.75 -2.47
C PRO A 2 -16.18 -19.34 -3.44
N VAL A 3 -15.82 -18.57 -4.46
CA VAL A 3 -14.68 -18.86 -5.32
C VAL A 3 -13.45 -18.81 -4.41
N GLY A 4 -12.86 -19.98 -4.15
CA GLY A 4 -11.59 -20.06 -3.43
C GLY A 4 -10.50 -19.48 -4.32
N PHE A 5 -10.35 -18.14 -4.30
CA PHE A 5 -9.38 -17.42 -5.10
C PHE A 5 -7.94 -17.87 -4.84
N LEU A 6 -7.70 -18.39 -3.63
CA LEU A 6 -6.39 -18.85 -3.17
C LEU A 6 -6.45 -20.34 -2.81
N THR A 7 -5.46 -21.10 -3.31
CA THR A 7 -5.15 -22.47 -2.88
C THR A 7 -4.73 -22.49 -1.41
N GLN A 8 -4.70 -23.66 -0.78
CA GLN A 8 -4.30 -23.79 0.63
C GLN A 8 -2.90 -23.21 0.87
N GLU A 9 -1.94 -23.57 0.02
CA GLU A 9 -0.56 -23.05 0.06
C GLU A 9 -0.50 -21.53 -0.09
N GLN A 10 -1.33 -20.95 -0.98
CA GLN A 10 -1.41 -19.50 -1.15
C GLN A 10 -1.99 -18.80 0.07
N ARG A 11 -2.92 -19.41 0.80
CA ARG A 11 -3.46 -18.87 2.06
C ARG A 11 -2.43 -18.93 3.17
N ASP A 12 -1.69 -20.04 3.26
CA ASP A 12 -0.65 -20.23 4.28
C ASP A 12 0.53 -19.25 4.08
N GLY A 13 0.77 -18.82 2.84
CA GLY A 13 1.72 -17.77 2.46
C GLY A 13 1.11 -16.36 2.34
N PHE A 14 -0.20 -16.20 2.45
CA PHE A 14 -0.85 -14.90 2.27
C PHE A 14 -0.49 -13.96 3.42
N GLY A 15 -0.02 -12.75 3.09
CA GLY A 15 0.48 -11.80 4.09
C GLY A 15 1.86 -12.14 4.66
N ARG A 16 2.48 -13.24 4.22
CA ARG A 16 3.85 -13.61 4.59
C ARG A 16 4.80 -13.02 3.56
N TYR A 17 5.09 -11.73 3.69
CA TYR A 17 6.19 -11.12 2.95
C TYR A 17 7.47 -11.87 3.35
N VAL A 18 8.11 -12.52 2.36
CA VAL A 18 9.30 -13.37 2.59
C VAL A 18 10.41 -12.53 3.22
N ASP A 19 10.52 -11.28 2.80
CA ASP A 19 11.41 -10.27 3.34
C ASP A 19 10.72 -8.88 3.29
N PRO A 20 11.09 -7.94 4.16
CA PRO A 20 10.65 -6.56 4.03
C PRO A 20 11.12 -6.00 2.67
N PRO A 21 10.27 -5.28 1.93
CA PRO A 21 10.66 -4.68 0.66
C PRO A 21 11.86 -3.75 0.86
N SER A 22 12.81 -3.80 -0.07
CA SER A 22 13.97 -2.92 -0.04
C SER A 22 13.56 -1.46 -0.17
N ARG A 23 14.40 -0.56 0.33
CA ARG A 23 14.16 0.89 0.21
C ARG A 23 13.99 1.33 -1.25
N GLU A 24 14.72 0.71 -2.16
CA GLU A 24 14.66 0.98 -3.61
C GLU A 24 13.34 0.52 -4.23
N GLU A 25 12.82 -0.63 -3.81
CA GLU A 25 11.48 -1.11 -4.22
C GLU A 25 10.39 -0.21 -3.67
N LEU A 26 10.50 0.20 -2.39
CA LEU A 26 9.56 1.15 -1.80
C LEU A 26 9.58 2.49 -2.54
N GLU A 27 10.75 3.03 -2.86
CA GLU A 27 10.86 4.28 -3.62
C GLU A 27 10.28 4.16 -5.04
N ARG A 28 10.37 2.99 -5.67
CA ARG A 28 9.78 2.76 -7.01
C ARG A 28 8.25 2.74 -7.02
N TYR A 29 7.63 2.21 -5.95
CA TYR A 29 6.18 2.01 -5.89
C TYR A 29 5.45 3.05 -5.01
N PHE A 30 6.17 3.77 -4.14
CA PHE A 30 5.64 4.78 -3.23
C PHE A 30 6.21 6.18 -3.49
N HIS A 31 6.62 6.49 -4.72
CA HIS A 31 6.92 7.86 -5.09
C HIS A 31 5.63 8.63 -5.34
N LEU A 32 5.15 9.35 -4.33
CA LEU A 32 4.14 10.37 -4.53
C LEU A 32 4.87 11.61 -5.07
N SER A 33 4.63 11.95 -6.33
CA SER A 33 5.10 13.21 -6.89
C SER A 33 4.34 14.38 -6.26
N ASP A 34 4.85 15.61 -6.42
CA ASP A 34 4.15 16.81 -5.94
C ASP A 34 2.72 16.92 -6.48
N ASP A 35 2.46 16.40 -7.68
CA ASP A 35 1.14 16.38 -8.28
C ASP A 35 0.24 15.30 -7.65
N ASP A 36 0.80 14.14 -7.29
CA ASP A 36 0.08 13.13 -6.51
C ASP A 36 -0.26 13.66 -5.10
N HIS A 37 0.67 14.40 -4.49
CA HIS A 37 0.43 15.06 -3.21
C HIS A 37 -0.72 16.06 -3.29
N LYS A 38 -0.78 16.88 -4.36
CA LYS A 38 -1.91 17.80 -4.61
C LYS A 38 -3.23 17.05 -4.82
N ALA A 39 -3.21 15.93 -5.53
CA ALA A 39 -4.40 15.11 -5.77
C ALA A 39 -4.91 14.43 -4.50
N LEU A 40 -4.02 14.04 -3.58
CA LEU A 40 -4.36 13.37 -2.33
C LEU A 40 -4.76 14.32 -1.19
N LEU A 41 -4.30 15.58 -1.20
CA LEU A 41 -4.64 16.60 -0.20
C LEU A 41 -6.15 16.81 0.04
N PRO A 42 -7.04 16.82 -0.98
CA PRO A 42 -8.48 16.92 -0.77
C PRO A 42 -9.12 15.59 -0.31
N LEU A 43 -8.47 14.44 -0.54
CA LEU A 43 -8.98 13.12 -0.13
C LEU A 43 -8.66 12.80 1.33
N ARG A 44 -7.70 13.52 1.94
CA ARG A 44 -7.37 13.41 3.35
C ARG A 44 -8.32 14.29 4.17
N GLY A 45 -9.18 13.65 4.96
CA GLY A 45 -9.98 14.34 5.97
C GLY A 45 -9.11 14.96 7.06
N GLU A 46 -9.70 15.83 7.87
CA GLU A 46 -8.99 16.64 8.89
C GLU A 46 -8.08 15.81 9.81
N HIS A 47 -8.49 14.60 10.21
CA HIS A 47 -7.67 13.71 11.05
C HIS A 47 -6.39 13.16 10.37
N ASN A 48 -6.30 13.23 9.04
CA ASN A 48 -5.17 12.77 8.25
C ASN A 48 -4.29 13.92 7.77
N ARG A 49 -4.60 15.15 8.17
CA ARG A 49 -3.77 16.33 7.94
C ARG A 49 -2.89 16.51 9.17
N LEU A 50 -1.59 16.59 8.95
CA LEU A 50 -0.68 17.08 9.99
C LEU A 50 -0.83 18.59 9.97
N ASP A 51 -1.56 19.13 10.93
CA ASP A 51 -1.63 20.57 11.14
C ASP A 51 -0.20 21.08 11.36
N ALA A 52 0.23 22.00 10.49
CA ALA A 52 1.55 22.62 10.51
C ALA A 52 1.55 23.88 11.38
#